data_AF-A0A7Z9R5N1-F1
#
_entry.id   AF-A0A7Z9R5N1-F1
#
_cell.length_a   1.000
_cell.length_b   1.000
_cell.length_c   1.000
_cell.angle_alpha   90.00
_cell.angle_beta   90.00
_cell.angle_gamma   90.00
#
_symmetry.space_group_name_H-M   'P 1'
#
loop_
_entity.id
_entity.type
_entity.pdbx_description
1 polymer ?
#
loop_
_entity_poly.entity_id
_entity_poly.type
_entity_poly.pdbx_seq_one_letter_code
_entity_poly.pdbx_strand_id
1 'polypeptide(L)'
;MFLRFGHVVGLAGVIGALIIVGLSKLITFFTAPSLSAIATNTRVKGGRAYFLISRSLGLEFGGAIGIVFFLGQTVAVAMYAIGFAEAFTDAFPTAVPSEIVLFGITFSGAQIISTIVNTVVFISVMIGASWTVNLQFFYSCNLMLVTCFILW
;
A
#
# COMPACT_ATOMS: atom_id res chain seq x y z
N MET A 1 -4.65 7.71 0.54
CA MET A 1 -4.87 8.87 1.45
C MET A 1 -5.88 9.83 0.86
N PHE A 2 -5.64 10.34 -0.35
CA PHE A 2 -6.47 11.36 -1.00
C PHE A 2 -7.96 10.99 -1.18
N LEU A 3 -8.28 9.72 -1.44
CA LEU A 3 -9.67 9.31 -1.70
C LEU A 3 -10.56 9.24 -0.44
N ARG A 4 -10.01 8.81 0.71
CA ARG A 4 -10.83 8.50 1.91
C ARG A 4 -10.59 9.41 3.11
N PHE A 5 -9.54 10.24 3.11
CA PHE A 5 -9.25 11.11 4.24
C PHE A 5 -10.34 12.17 4.46
N GLY A 6 -10.85 12.78 3.38
CA GLY A 6 -11.93 13.76 3.46
C GLY A 6 -13.23 13.18 4.00
N HIS A 7 -13.59 11.95 3.60
CA HIS A 7 -14.79 11.27 4.08
C HIS A 7 -14.71 10.92 5.58
N VAL A 8 -13.54 10.48 6.05
CA VAL A 8 -13.32 10.19 7.48
C VAL A 8 -13.41 11.47 8.33
N VAL A 9 -12.80 12.57 7.88
CA VAL A 9 -12.89 13.87 8.58
C VAL A 9 -14.32 14.41 8.54
N GLY A 10 -15.04 14.21 7.44
CA GLY A 10 -16.44 14.63 7.28
C GLY A 10 -17.42 13.91 8.21
N LEU A 11 -17.24 12.61 8.46
CA LEU A 11 -18.12 11.82 9.34
C LEU A 11 -17.72 11.87 10.82
N ALA A 12 -16.41 11.82 11.14
CA ALA A 12 -15.92 11.75 12.51
C ALA A 12 -15.63 13.13 13.14
N GLY A 13 -15.65 14.19 12.33
CA GLY A 13 -15.21 15.53 12.71
C GLY A 13 -13.69 15.63 12.87
N VAL A 14 -13.19 16.87 13.00
CA VAL A 14 -11.74 17.16 13.08
C VAL A 14 -11.11 16.49 14.31
N ILE A 15 -11.74 16.61 15.47
CA ILE A 15 -11.22 16.06 16.74
C ILE A 15 -11.23 14.52 16.71
N GLY A 16 -12.32 13.91 16.21
CA GLY A 16 -12.43 12.46 16.08
C GLY A 16 -11.40 11.88 15.11
N ALA A 17 -11.22 12.51 13.95
CA ALA A 17 -10.18 12.11 13.00
C ALA A 17 -8.76 12.21 13.58
N LEU A 18 -8.49 13.25 14.39
CA LEU A 18 -7.18 13.45 15.02
C LEU A 18 -6.88 12.37 16.08
N ILE A 19 -7.88 11.94 16.85
CA ILE A 19 -7.74 10.82 17.80
C ILE A 19 -7.45 9.51 17.06
N ILE A 20 -8.18 9.21 15.97
CA ILE A 20 -7.99 7.98 15.18
C ILE A 20 -6.57 7.92 14.60
N VAL A 21 -6.11 9.03 14.01
CA VAL A 21 -4.75 9.12 13.46
C VAL A 21 -3.71 9.02 14.58
N GLY A 22 -3.94 9.69 15.72
CA GLY A 22 -3.07 9.65 16.89
C GLY A 22 -2.87 8.22 17.42
N LEU A 23 -3.97 7.47 17.61
CA LEU A 23 -3.91 6.08 18.07
C LEU A 23 -3.20 5.17 17.06
N SER A 24 -3.48 5.33 15.76
CA SER A 24 -2.81 4.56 14.70
C SER A 24 -1.29 4.81 14.67
N LYS A 25 -0.88 6.08 14.81
CA LYS A 25 0.53 6.46 14.88
C LYS A 25 1.19 5.96 16.17
N LEU A 26 0.48 5.95 17.29
CA LEU A 26 0.98 5.43 18.56
C LEU A 26 1.31 3.94 18.47
N ILE A 27 0.45 3.12 17.87
CA ILE A 27 0.73 1.69 17.64
C ILE A 27 1.99 1.52 16.78
N THR A 28 2.11 2.28 15.69
CA THR A 28 3.29 2.23 14.81
C THR A 28 4.56 2.69 15.54
N PHE A 29 4.43 3.72 16.37
CA PHE A 29 5.52 4.27 17.16
C PHE A 29 6.06 3.28 18.19
N PHE A 30 5.21 2.44 18.80
CA PHE A 30 5.67 1.37 19.68
C PHE A 30 6.32 0.20 18.91
N THR A 31 5.83 -0.13 17.72
CA THR A 31 6.41 -1.22 16.90
C THR A 31 7.77 -0.87 16.29
N ALA A 32 7.99 0.38 15.88
CA ALA A 32 9.23 0.82 15.24
C ALA A 32 10.52 0.59 16.08
N PRO A 33 10.61 0.98 17.36
CA PRO A 33 11.79 0.73 18.19
C PRO A 33 11.96 -0.76 18.48
N SER A 34 10.88 -1.54 18.61
CA SER A 34 10.96 -3.00 18.74
C SER A 34 11.63 -3.63 17.51
N LEU A 35 11.24 -3.19 16.30
CA LEU A 35 11.86 -3.66 15.06
C LEU A 35 13.33 -3.23 14.94
N SER A 36 13.66 -1.99 15.36
CA SER A 36 15.04 -1.51 15.40
C SER A 36 15.92 -2.32 16.35
N ALA A 37 15.41 -2.69 17.53
CA ALA A 37 16.14 -3.51 18.50
C ALA A 37 16.45 -4.91 17.95
N ILE A 38 15.52 -5.51 17.18
CA ILE A 38 15.74 -6.79 16.48
C ILE A 38 16.83 -6.63 15.41
N ALA A 39 16.78 -5.54 14.64
CA ALA A 39 17.76 -5.28 13.57
C ALA A 39 19.18 -5.06 14.12
N THR A 40 19.33 -4.32 15.23
CA THR A 40 20.65 -4.03 15.83
C THR A 40 21.30 -5.25 16.49
N ASN A 41 20.51 -6.19 17.02
CA ASN A 41 21.04 -7.42 17.65
C ASN A 41 21.48 -8.51 16.66
N THR A 42 21.31 -8.31 15.35
CA THR A 42 21.57 -9.34 14.34
C THR A 42 22.90 -9.09 13.61
N ARG A 43 23.84 -10.05 13.62
CA ARG A 43 25.07 -10.01 12.79
C ARG A 43 24.68 -10.09 11.30
N VAL A 44 24.76 -8.96 10.61
CA VAL A 44 24.35 -8.79 9.21
C VAL A 44 25.26 -9.63 8.29
N LYS A 45 24.79 -10.83 7.91
CA LYS A 45 25.33 -11.55 6.74
C LYS A 45 24.28 -11.48 5.64
N GLY A 46 24.40 -10.49 4.75
CA GLY A 46 23.93 -10.47 3.35
C GLY A 46 22.53 -10.98 2.97
N GLY A 47 21.58 -11.14 3.89
CA GLY A 47 20.22 -11.60 3.60
C GLY A 47 19.17 -10.49 3.73
N ARG A 48 18.09 -10.58 2.93
CA ARG A 48 16.94 -9.66 2.95
C ARG A 48 16.19 -9.74 4.31
N ALA A 49 15.24 -8.84 4.57
CA ALA A 49 14.55 -8.69 5.86
C ALA A 49 14.08 -10.00 6.53
N TYR A 50 13.55 -10.97 5.78
CA TYR A 50 13.15 -12.28 6.31
C TYR A 50 14.31 -13.11 6.89
N PHE A 51 15.48 -13.03 6.26
CA PHE A 51 16.70 -13.70 6.73
C PHE A 51 17.28 -13.08 8.00
N LEU A 52 17.02 -11.78 8.23
CA LEU A 52 17.39 -11.11 9.48
C LEU A 52 16.48 -11.58 10.61
N ILE A 53 15.16 -11.58 10.41
CA ILE A 53 14.15 -11.92 11.44
C ILE A 53 14.25 -13.38 11.88
N SER A 54 14.40 -14.33 10.95
CA SER A 54 14.44 -15.76 11.28
C SER A 54 15.68 -16.18 12.09
N ARG A 55 16.74 -15.36 12.04
CA ARG A 55 17.98 -15.62 12.79
C ARG A 55 17.96 -15.03 14.20
N SER A 56 17.28 -13.90 14.43
CA SER A 56 17.19 -13.26 15.75
C SER A 56 16.11 -13.86 16.65
N LEU A 57 15.00 -14.33 16.06
CA LEU A 57 13.82 -14.82 16.80
C LEU A 57 13.66 -16.35 16.77
N GLY A 58 14.48 -17.06 15.99
CA GLY A 58 14.35 -18.51 15.76
C GLY A 58 13.43 -18.84 14.59
N LEU A 59 13.58 -20.07 14.05
CA LEU A 59 12.85 -20.56 12.88
C LEU A 59 11.33 -20.56 13.08
N GLU A 60 10.86 -20.83 14.30
CA GLU A 60 9.43 -20.93 14.63
C GLU A 60 8.73 -19.56 14.62
N PHE A 61 9.29 -18.57 15.31
CA PHE A 61 8.73 -17.22 15.33
C PHE A 61 8.93 -16.46 14.02
N GLY A 62 10.06 -16.67 13.34
CA GLY A 62 10.35 -16.05 12.04
C GLY A 62 9.42 -16.50 10.91
N GLY A 63 9.05 -17.78 10.88
CA GLY A 63 8.11 -18.33 9.90
C GLY A 63 6.69 -17.80 10.09
N ALA A 64 6.19 -17.80 11.33
CA ALA A 64 4.85 -17.31 11.64
C ALA A 64 4.67 -15.81 11.29
N ILE A 65 5.61 -14.96 11.70
CA ILE A 65 5.57 -13.53 11.40
C ILE A 65 5.69 -13.28 9.89
N GLY A 66 6.55 -14.05 9.20
CA GLY A 66 6.75 -13.93 7.75
C GLY A 66 5.50 -14.24 6.93
N ILE A 67 4.75 -15.29 7.28
CA ILE A 67 3.51 -15.67 6.57
C ILE A 67 2.44 -14.59 6.74
N VAL A 68 2.25 -14.11 7.97
CA VAL A 68 1.26 -13.05 8.25
C VAL A 68 1.62 -11.75 7.53
N PHE A 69 2.91 -11.37 7.53
CA PHE A 69 3.37 -10.19 6.81
C PHE A 69 3.19 -10.32 5.29
N PHE A 70 3.48 -11.49 4.72
CA PHE A 70 3.26 -11.75 3.29
C PHE A 70 1.78 -11.59 2.92
N LEU A 71 0.88 -12.24 3.64
CA LEU A 71 -0.57 -12.14 3.41
C LEU A 71 -1.07 -10.69 3.56
N GLY A 72 -0.60 -9.98 4.59
CA GLY A 72 -0.95 -8.57 4.79
C GLY A 72 -0.52 -7.70 3.60
N GLN A 73 0.68 -7.91 3.06
CA GLN A 73 1.15 -7.17 1.89
C GLN A 73 0.39 -7.55 0.61
N THR A 74 0.00 -8.80 0.42
CA THR A 74 -0.85 -9.21 -0.69
C THR A 74 -2.19 -8.48 -0.68
N VAL A 75 -2.85 -8.41 0.49
CA VAL A 75 -4.12 -7.69 0.65
C VAL A 75 -3.94 -6.19 0.44
N ALA A 76 -2.83 -5.61 0.90
CA ALA A 76 -2.53 -4.19 0.70
C ALA A 76 -2.41 -3.83 -0.79
N VAL A 77 -1.71 -4.65 -1.58
CA VAL A 77 -1.59 -4.44 -3.04
C VAL A 77 -2.96 -4.49 -3.72
N ALA A 78 -3.82 -5.44 -3.35
CA ALA A 78 -5.19 -5.52 -3.87
C ALA A 78 -6.00 -4.26 -3.54
N MET A 79 -5.91 -3.76 -2.30
CA MET A 79 -6.57 -2.52 -1.88
C MET A 79 -6.07 -1.29 -2.64
N TYR A 80 -4.77 -1.22 -2.94
CA TYR A 80 -4.22 -0.12 -3.75
C TYR A 80 -4.71 -0.15 -5.21
N ALA A 81 -4.85 -1.34 -5.81
CA ALA A 81 -5.38 -1.48 -7.17
C ALA A 81 -6.85 -1.04 -7.25
N ILE A 82 -7.68 -1.43 -6.27
CA ILE A 82 -9.09 -1.01 -6.21
C ILE A 82 -9.19 0.51 -6.01
N GLY A 83 -8.44 1.08 -5.07
CA GLY A 83 -8.46 2.53 -4.84
C GLY A 83 -7.98 3.35 -6.03
N PHE A 84 -7.05 2.81 -6.84
CA PHE A 84 -6.67 3.42 -8.11
C PHE A 84 -7.80 3.35 -9.15
N ALA A 85 -8.49 2.21 -9.25
CA ALA A 85 -9.59 2.06 -10.18
C ALA A 85 -10.76 3.02 -9.87
N GLU A 86 -11.11 3.18 -8.58
CA GLU A 86 -12.11 4.17 -8.14
C GLU A 86 -11.71 5.59 -8.58
N ALA A 87 -10.48 6.02 -8.26
CA ALA A 87 -9.99 7.35 -8.62
C ALA A 87 -9.91 7.56 -10.15
N PHE A 88 -9.61 6.51 -10.92
CA PHE A 88 -9.52 6.59 -12.37
C PHE A 88 -10.90 6.70 -13.04
N THR A 89 -11.90 5.97 -12.54
CA THR A 89 -13.28 6.07 -13.01
C THR A 89 -13.87 7.45 -12.68
N ASP A 90 -13.59 8.01 -11.51
CA ASP A 90 -14.02 9.37 -11.15
C ASP A 90 -13.35 10.46 -12.02
N ALA A 91 -12.09 10.26 -12.41
CA ALA A 91 -11.35 11.23 -13.23
C ALA A 91 -11.78 11.25 -14.71
N PHE A 92 -12.26 10.12 -15.25
CA PHE A 92 -12.66 9.98 -16.66
C PHE A 92 -14.07 9.41 -16.83
N PRO A 93 -15.12 10.18 -16.45
CA PRO A 93 -16.51 9.70 -16.46
C PRO A 93 -17.05 9.37 -17.87
N THR A 94 -16.46 9.94 -18.93
CA THR A 94 -16.95 9.80 -20.31
C THR A 94 -16.28 8.67 -21.10
N ALA A 95 -15.12 8.18 -20.65
CA ALA A 95 -14.33 7.17 -21.36
C ALA A 95 -14.55 5.74 -20.87
N VAL A 96 -15.22 5.57 -19.72
CA VAL A 96 -15.42 4.27 -19.07
C VAL A 96 -16.93 3.96 -19.07
N PRO A 97 -17.39 2.91 -19.78
CA PRO A 97 -18.79 2.48 -19.66
C PRO A 97 -19.08 2.05 -18.21
N SER A 98 -20.17 2.58 -17.66
CA SER A 98 -20.57 2.42 -16.26
C SER A 98 -20.82 0.97 -15.85
N GLU A 99 -21.31 0.15 -16.78
CA GLU A 99 -21.49 -1.29 -16.60
C GLU A 99 -21.18 -2.02 -17.91
N ILE A 100 -20.34 -3.05 -17.84
CA ILE A 100 -20.14 -3.99 -18.95
C ILE A 100 -20.66 -5.34 -18.49
N VAL A 101 -21.71 -5.82 -19.16
CA VAL A 101 -22.25 -7.16 -18.94
C VAL A 101 -21.50 -8.13 -19.85
N LEU A 102 -20.68 -8.99 -19.26
CA LEU A 102 -20.02 -10.08 -19.97
C LEU A 102 -20.46 -11.40 -19.34
N PHE A 103 -20.98 -12.33 -20.13
CA PHE A 103 -21.41 -13.66 -19.69
C PHE A 103 -22.48 -13.65 -18.56
N GLY A 104 -23.43 -12.71 -18.60
CA GLY A 104 -24.57 -12.68 -17.66
C GLY A 104 -24.23 -12.18 -16.25
N ILE A 105 -23.05 -11.59 -16.06
CA ILE A 105 -22.58 -11.01 -14.79
C ILE A 105 -22.33 -9.51 -15.02
N THR A 106 -22.90 -8.66 -14.17
CA THR A 106 -22.71 -7.21 -14.23
C THR A 106 -21.37 -6.86 -13.57
N PHE A 107 -20.39 -6.47 -14.38
CA PHE A 107 -19.13 -5.93 -13.87
C PHE A 107 -19.21 -4.40 -13.84
N SER A 108 -18.97 -3.82 -12.67
CA SER A 108 -18.72 -2.38 -12.58
C SER A 108 -17.40 -2.08 -13.29
N GLY A 109 -17.34 -1.00 -14.08
CA GLY A 109 -16.15 -0.61 -14.84
C GLY A 109 -14.87 -0.52 -13.99
N ALA A 110 -15.01 -0.19 -12.70
CA ALA A 110 -13.91 -0.14 -11.74
C ALA A 110 -13.24 -1.51 -11.50
N GLN A 111 -13.98 -2.62 -11.55
CA GLN A 111 -13.42 -3.95 -11.33
C GLN A 111 -12.51 -4.38 -12.49
N ILE A 112 -12.92 -4.09 -13.72
CA ILE A 112 -12.14 -4.41 -14.92
C ILE A 112 -10.82 -3.62 -14.93
N ILE A 113 -10.89 -2.32 -14.62
CA ILE A 113 -9.70 -1.47 -14.50
C ILE A 113 -8.77 -2.01 -13.41
N SER A 114 -9.30 -2.39 -12.25
CA SER A 114 -8.50 -2.98 -11.16
C SER A 114 -7.80 -4.28 -11.59
N THR A 115 -8.45 -5.14 -12.37
CA THR A 115 -7.84 -6.39 -12.86
C THR A 115 -6.74 -6.13 -13.88
N ILE A 116 -6.95 -5.16 -14.79
CA ILE A 116 -5.93 -4.74 -15.76
C ILE A 116 -4.71 -4.17 -15.02
N VAL A 117 -4.93 -3.26 -14.09
CA VAL A 117 -3.86 -2.63 -13.29
C VAL A 117 -3.09 -3.66 -12.48
N ASN A 118 -3.77 -4.61 -11.84
CA ASN A 118 -3.10 -5.69 -11.11
C ASN A 118 -2.22 -6.56 -12.04
N THR A 119 -2.67 -6.79 -13.27
CA THR A 119 -1.90 -7.54 -14.28
C THR A 119 -0.67 -6.76 -14.74
N VAL A 120 -0.79 -5.45 -14.96
CA VAL A 120 0.33 -4.58 -15.32
C VAL A 120 1.37 -4.52 -14.20
N VAL A 121 0.93 -4.41 -12.95
CA VAL A 121 1.83 -4.44 -11.78
C VAL A 121 2.56 -5.79 -11.70
N PHE A 122 1.85 -6.90 -11.95
CA PHE A 122 2.46 -8.23 -11.97
C PHE A 122 3.55 -8.36 -13.05
N ILE A 123 3.29 -7.85 -14.26
CA ILE A 123 4.28 -7.82 -15.36
C ILE A 123 5.47 -6.93 -14.99
N SER A 124 5.21 -5.77 -14.37
CA SER A 124 6.26 -4.83 -13.95
C SER A 124 7.22 -5.45 -12.95
N VAL A 125 6.73 -6.27 -12.02
CA VAL A 125 7.56 -7.01 -11.06
C VAL A 125 8.45 -8.05 -11.75
N MET A 126 7.98 -8.69 -12.82
CA MET A 126 8.77 -9.68 -13.58
C MET A 126 9.92 -9.06 -14.36
N ILE A 127 9.77 -7.83 -14.86
CA ILE A 127 10.78 -7.12 -15.66
C ILE A 127 12.00 -6.71 -14.81
N GLY A 128 11.80 -6.50 -13.51
CA GLY A 128 12.90 -6.41 -12.55
C GLY A 128 12.74 -5.32 -11.49
N ALA A 129 13.02 -5.69 -10.25
CA ALA A 129 12.95 -4.78 -9.09
C ALA A 129 13.90 -3.58 -9.19
N SER A 130 15.01 -3.70 -9.95
CA SER A 130 15.98 -2.62 -10.16
C SER A 130 15.39 -1.43 -10.93
N TRP A 131 14.44 -1.69 -11.84
CA TRP A 131 13.73 -0.62 -12.53
C TRP A 131 12.72 0.08 -11.62
N THR A 132 12.08 -0.68 -10.72
CA THR A 132 11.08 -0.17 -9.77
C THR A 132 11.69 0.80 -8.76
N VAL A 133 12.91 0.57 -8.28
CA VAL A 133 13.56 1.47 -7.30
C VAL A 133 13.88 2.85 -7.89
N ASN A 134 14.25 2.92 -9.17
CA ASN A 134 14.48 4.21 -9.83
C ASN A 134 13.17 4.98 -10.00
N LEU A 135 12.07 4.29 -10.33
CA LEU A 135 10.74 4.89 -10.38
C LEU A 135 10.27 5.37 -8.99
N GLN A 136 10.61 4.65 -7.92
CA GLN A 136 10.19 5.02 -6.56
C GLN A 136 10.69 6.41 -6.15
N PHE A 137 11.92 6.77 -6.53
CA PHE A 137 12.46 8.11 -6.28
C PHE A 137 11.67 9.19 -7.02
N PHE A 138 11.26 8.91 -8.26
CA PHE A 138 10.44 9.81 -9.06
C PHE A 138 9.06 10.04 -8.44
N TYR A 139 8.37 8.97 -8.03
CA TYR A 139 7.07 9.07 -7.36
C TYR A 139 7.14 9.87 -6.04
N SER A 140 8.18 9.64 -5.24
CA SER A 140 8.36 10.35 -3.95
C SER A 140 8.60 11.85 -4.16
N CYS A 141 9.35 12.21 -5.22
CA CYS A 141 9.60 13.60 -5.59
C CYS A 141 8.31 14.30 -6.06
N ASN A 142 7.51 13.66 -6.92
CA ASN A 142 6.26 14.23 -7.40
C ASN A 142 5.27 14.50 -6.25
N LEU A 143 5.13 13.56 -5.31
CA LEU A 143 4.26 13.72 -4.14
C LEU A 143 4.69 14.91 -3.26
N MET A 144 6.00 15.09 -3.06
CA MET A 144 6.54 16.22 -2.30
C MET A 144 6.25 17.56 -3.00
N LEU A 145 6.40 17.62 -4.32
CA LEU A 145 6.09 18.80 -5.13
C LEU A 145 4.61 19.18 -5.06
N VAL A 146 3.71 18.20 -5.24
CA VAL A 146 2.26 18.42 -5.17
C VAL A 146 1.86 18.93 -3.79
N THR A 147 2.44 18.37 -2.72
CA THR A 147 2.14 18.81 -1.35
C THR A 147 2.68 20.22 -1.07
N CYS A 148 3.83 20.58 -1.63
CA CYS A 148 4.38 21.94 -1.52
C CYS A 148 3.49 22.96 -2.25
N PHE A 149 2.95 22.59 -3.42
CA PHE A 149 2.06 23.46 -4.21
C PHE A 149 0.67 23.63 -3.59
N ILE A 150 0.16 22.63 -2.85
CA ILE A 150 -1.15 22.72 -2.17
C ILE A 150 -1.11 23.59 -0.89
N LEU A 151 0.09 23.81 -0.34
CA LEU A 151 0.33 24.56 0.90
C LEU A 151 0.65 26.05 0.66
N TRP A 152 0.64 26.51 -0.60
CA TRP A 152 0.85 27.89 -1.03
C TRP A 152 -0.38 28.39 -1.80
#